data_AF-A0A0H9MKI7-F1
#
_entry.id   AF-A0A0H9MKI7-F1
#
_cell.length_a   1.000
_cell.length_b   1.000
_cell.length_c   1.000
_cell.angle_alpha   90.00
_cell.angle_beta   90.00
_cell.angle_gamma   90.00
#
_symmetry.space_group_name_H-M   'P 1'
#
loop_
_entity.id
_entity.type
_entity.pdbx_description
1 polymer ?
#
loop_
_entity_poly.entity_id
_entity_poly.type
_entity_poly.pdbx_seq_one_letter_code
_entity_poly.pdbx_strand_id
1 'polypeptide(L)'
;MHQSGSVSLCRSAISVLVATALYSPIALASTVEYGETVDGVGLEKDIQLVYGTANNTKINPGGEQHIKEFGVSSNTEINGGYQYIEMNGTAEYSVLNDGYQIVQMGGAVNQTTLNNGVLQVYGARLAP
;
A
#
# COMPACT_ATOMS: atom_id res chain seq x y z
N MET A 1 -20.54 9.85 -28.06
CA MET A 1 -20.89 9.49 -26.67
C MET A 1 -19.87 8.46 -26.22
N HIS A 2 -18.77 8.92 -25.63
CA HIS A 2 -17.66 8.05 -25.19
C HIS A 2 -18.02 7.56 -23.79
N GLN A 3 -18.52 6.33 -23.67
CA GLN A 3 -18.71 5.71 -22.37
C GLN A 3 -17.36 5.10 -21.97
N SER A 4 -16.55 5.89 -21.27
CA SER A 4 -15.36 5.39 -20.56
C SER A 4 -15.85 4.54 -19.39
N GLY A 5 -16.16 3.28 -19.66
CA GLY A 5 -16.45 2.29 -18.63
C GLY A 5 -15.16 1.95 -17.92
N SER A 6 -14.98 2.50 -16.71
CA SER A 6 -13.95 2.05 -15.79
C SER A 6 -14.20 0.56 -15.51
N VAL A 7 -13.30 -0.30 -16.00
CA VAL A 7 -13.36 -1.74 -15.73
C VAL A 7 -13.02 -1.92 -14.25
N SER A 8 -14.04 -1.94 -13.39
CA SER A 8 -13.92 -2.42 -12.02
C SER A 8 -13.80 -3.94 -12.11
N LEU A 9 -12.57 -4.43 -12.29
CA LEU A 9 -12.27 -5.85 -12.15
C LEU A 9 -12.51 -6.20 -10.67
N CYS A 10 -13.68 -6.77 -10.37
CA CYS A 10 -13.93 -7.48 -9.12
C CYS A 10 -13.05 -8.74 -9.06
N ARG A 11 -11.74 -8.56 -8.95
CA ARG A 11 -10.77 -9.63 -8.69
C ARG A 11 -10.62 -9.74 -7.19
N SER A 12 -11.33 -10.70 -6.61
CA SER A 12 -11.05 -11.17 -5.26
C SER A 12 -9.61 -11.69 -5.20
N ALA A 13 -8.74 -10.94 -4.51
CA ALA A 13 -7.46 -11.35 -3.93
C ALA A 13 -6.32 -11.95 -4.80
N ILE A 14 -6.35 -11.91 -6.14
CA ILE A 14 -5.18 -12.29 -6.96
C ILE A 14 -5.07 -11.40 -8.22
N SER A 15 -4.31 -10.31 -8.12
CA SER A 15 -3.65 -9.69 -9.29
C SER A 15 -2.25 -10.31 -9.38
N VAL A 16 -2.17 -11.44 -10.08
CA VAL A 16 -1.46 -11.55 -11.37
C VAL A 16 0.06 -11.53 -11.21
N LEU A 17 0.56 -12.75 -11.03
CA LEU A 17 1.87 -13.23 -11.45
C LEU A 17 2.15 -12.79 -12.91
N VAL A 18 2.89 -11.71 -13.11
CA VAL A 18 3.69 -11.52 -14.35
C VAL A 18 5.08 -11.01 -13.97
N ALA A 19 5.94 -11.94 -13.55
CA ALA A 19 7.35 -11.92 -13.87
C ALA A 19 7.92 -13.35 -13.73
N THR A 20 7.77 -14.11 -14.82
CA THR A 20 8.53 -15.30 -15.20
C THR A 20 8.59 -16.49 -14.22
N ALA A 21 8.02 -17.59 -14.71
CA ALA A 21 8.40 -18.97 -14.46
C ALA A 21 9.85 -19.19 -13.96
N LEU A 22 9.99 -20.19 -13.09
CA LEU A 22 11.22 -20.87 -12.59
C LEU A 22 11.70 -20.40 -11.20
N TYR A 23 11.12 -21.03 -10.17
CA TYR A 23 11.79 -21.51 -8.97
C TYR A 23 13.04 -20.73 -8.50
N SER A 24 12.84 -19.75 -7.62
CA SER A 24 13.88 -19.25 -6.70
C SER A 24 13.21 -18.67 -5.45
N PRO A 25 13.64 -19.03 -4.23
CA PRO A 25 13.01 -18.59 -2.99
C PRO A 25 13.49 -17.18 -2.61
N ILE A 26 13.17 -16.20 -3.44
CA ILE A 26 13.32 -14.79 -3.11
C ILE A 26 11.90 -14.24 -3.00
N ALA A 27 11.55 -13.64 -1.87
CA ALA A 27 10.25 -13.03 -1.64
C ALA A 27 9.97 -12.03 -2.77
N LEU A 28 9.18 -12.44 -3.77
CA LEU A 28 8.77 -11.58 -4.86
C LEU A 28 7.75 -10.62 -4.25
N ALA A 29 8.07 -9.33 -4.23
CA ALA A 29 7.11 -8.32 -3.85
C ALA A 29 5.87 -8.46 -4.74
N SER A 30 4.68 -8.43 -4.13
CA SER A 30 3.42 -8.34 -4.89
C SER A 30 3.26 -6.91 -5.40
N THR A 31 3.02 -6.74 -6.70
CA THR A 31 2.84 -5.41 -7.29
C THR A 31 1.37 -5.17 -7.59
N VAL A 32 0.86 -4.00 -7.18
CA VAL A 32 -0.41 -3.44 -7.62
C VAL A 32 -0.09 -2.44 -8.72
N GLU A 33 -0.30 -2.84 -9.96
CA GLU A 33 0.08 -2.03 -11.12
C GLU A 33 -0.87 -0.84 -11.32
N TYR A 34 -0.45 0.12 -12.15
CA TYR A 34 -1.28 1.28 -12.47
C TYR A 34 -2.67 0.89 -13.00
N GLY A 35 -3.70 1.52 -12.44
CA GLY A 35 -5.10 1.25 -12.78
C GLY A 35 -5.68 -0.04 -12.16
N GLU A 36 -4.86 -0.84 -11.48
CA GLU A 36 -5.35 -1.96 -10.69
C GLU A 36 -5.90 -1.48 -9.34
N THR A 37 -6.87 -2.22 -8.83
CA THR A 37 -7.35 -2.08 -7.46
C THR A 37 -7.32 -3.44 -6.79
N VAL A 38 -6.63 -3.54 -5.66
CA VAL A 38 -6.62 -4.72 -4.80
C VAL A 38 -7.28 -4.39 -3.47
N ASP A 39 -7.89 -5.40 -2.85
CA ASP A 39 -8.63 -5.24 -1.61
C ASP A 39 -8.34 -6.39 -0.64
N GLY A 40 -8.19 -6.07 0.64
CA GLY A 40 -8.09 -7.05 1.72
C GLY A 40 -6.80 -7.88 1.76
N VAL A 41 -5.69 -7.36 1.23
CA VAL A 41 -4.40 -8.08 1.24
C VAL A 41 -3.82 -8.13 2.65
N GLY A 42 -3.36 -9.29 3.09
CA GLY A 42 -2.57 -9.46 4.32
C GLY A 42 -1.09 -9.63 4.00
N LEU A 43 -0.23 -8.81 4.60
CA LEU A 43 1.23 -8.85 4.45
C LEU A 43 1.84 -9.33 5.76
N GLU A 44 2.56 -10.45 5.74
CA GLU A 44 3.20 -11.02 6.93
C GLU A 44 4.72 -10.98 6.83
N LYS A 45 5.33 -11.63 5.84
CA LYS A 45 6.77 -11.51 5.53
C LYS A 45 6.97 -11.15 4.07
N ASP A 46 5.95 -10.50 3.53
CA ASP A 46 5.81 -10.17 2.13
C ASP A 46 5.91 -8.66 1.97
N ILE A 47 6.35 -8.28 0.79
CA ILE A 47 6.41 -6.89 0.37
C ILE A 47 5.29 -6.66 -0.65
N GLN A 48 4.60 -5.52 -0.56
CA GLN A 48 3.69 -5.04 -1.58
C GLN A 48 4.18 -3.71 -2.14
N LEU A 49 4.30 -3.60 -3.46
CA LEU A 49 4.54 -2.35 -4.17
C LEU A 49 3.22 -1.85 -4.74
N VAL A 50 2.81 -0.62 -4.40
CA VAL A 50 1.52 -0.07 -4.83
C VAL A 50 1.73 1.09 -5.79
N TYR A 51 1.49 0.88 -7.08
CA TYR A 51 1.40 1.92 -8.11
C TYR A 51 -0.06 2.25 -8.49
N GLY A 52 -0.97 1.29 -8.31
CA GLY A 52 -2.43 1.47 -8.40
C GLY A 52 -3.08 1.81 -7.06
N THR A 53 -4.19 1.12 -6.75
CA THR A 53 -4.96 1.33 -5.51
C THR A 53 -4.97 0.07 -4.64
N ALA A 54 -4.58 0.19 -3.36
CA ALA A 54 -4.65 -0.91 -2.39
C ALA A 54 -5.58 -0.54 -1.21
N ASN A 55 -6.70 -1.25 -1.09
CA ASN A 55 -7.69 -1.04 -0.05
C ASN A 55 -7.56 -2.09 1.06
N ASN A 56 -7.85 -1.68 2.30
CA ASN A 56 -8.03 -2.56 3.44
C ASN A 56 -6.87 -3.54 3.67
N THR A 57 -5.64 -3.08 3.38
CA THR A 57 -4.43 -3.89 3.57
C THR A 57 -4.14 -4.06 5.05
N LYS A 58 -3.73 -5.26 5.47
CA LYS A 58 -3.27 -5.54 6.83
C LYS A 58 -1.78 -5.81 6.80
N ILE A 59 -0.99 -5.02 7.52
CA ILE A 59 0.46 -5.16 7.57
C ILE A 59 0.86 -5.69 8.95
N ASN A 60 1.16 -6.98 9.01
CA ASN A 60 1.54 -7.69 10.22
C ASN A 60 3.08 -7.68 10.39
N PRO A 61 3.62 -8.19 11.52
CA PRO A 61 5.06 -8.14 11.79
C PRO A 61 5.90 -8.86 10.74
N GLY A 62 6.80 -8.11 10.09
CA GLY A 62 7.64 -8.56 8.98
C GLY A 62 7.11 -8.18 7.59
N GLY A 63 5.88 -7.66 7.51
CA GLY A 63 5.24 -7.26 6.27
C GLY A 63 5.54 -5.80 5.96
N GLU A 64 5.63 -5.48 4.67
CA GLU A 64 5.91 -4.13 4.20
C GLU A 64 5.01 -3.74 3.03
N GLN A 65 4.40 -2.56 3.11
CA GLN A 65 3.74 -1.94 1.97
C GLN A 65 4.50 -0.68 1.56
N HIS A 66 4.91 -0.61 0.30
CA HIS A 66 5.55 0.55 -0.30
C HIS A 66 4.56 1.21 -1.26
N ILE A 67 3.99 2.34 -0.86
CA ILE A 67 3.14 3.16 -1.72
C ILE A 67 4.05 3.99 -2.61
N LYS A 68 4.10 3.60 -3.88
CA LYS A 68 4.97 4.16 -4.91
C LYS A 68 4.34 5.40 -5.53
N GLU A 69 5.01 5.98 -6.51
CA GLU A 69 4.56 7.17 -7.21
C GLU A 69 3.13 7.00 -7.75
N PHE A 70 2.24 7.92 -7.39
CA PHE A 70 0.80 7.92 -7.73
C PHE A 70 -0.01 6.73 -7.18
N GLY A 71 0.63 5.84 -6.43
CA GLY A 71 -0.04 4.78 -5.69
C GLY A 71 -0.90 5.36 -4.57
N VAL A 72 -2.04 4.73 -4.33
CA VAL A 72 -2.94 5.09 -3.24
C VAL A 72 -3.20 3.87 -2.38
N SER A 73 -3.06 3.99 -1.06
CA SER A 73 -3.54 2.98 -0.13
C SER A 73 -4.52 3.56 0.88
N SER A 74 -5.66 2.91 1.04
CA SER A 74 -6.75 3.41 1.87
C SER A 74 -7.17 2.37 2.91
N ASN A 75 -7.43 2.81 4.13
CA ASN A 75 -7.89 2.00 5.26
C ASN A 75 -6.90 0.87 5.64
N THR A 76 -5.60 1.14 5.55
CA THR A 76 -4.56 0.19 5.95
C THR A 76 -4.51 0.03 7.47
N GLU A 77 -4.49 -1.21 7.94
CA GLU A 77 -4.29 -1.55 9.34
C GLU A 77 -2.85 -2.07 9.52
N ILE A 78 -2.03 -1.32 10.25
CA ILE A 78 -0.63 -1.67 10.54
C ILE A 78 -0.62 -2.27 11.94
N ASN A 79 -0.33 -3.57 12.04
CA ASN A 79 -0.29 -4.35 13.28
C ASN A 79 1.15 -4.77 13.60
N GLY A 80 2.08 -3.80 13.63
CA GLY A 80 3.50 -4.06 13.87
C GLY A 80 4.39 -4.17 12.63
N GLY A 81 3.84 -4.04 11.42
CA GLY A 81 4.59 -3.96 10.17
C GLY A 81 5.00 -2.54 9.76
N TYR A 82 5.36 -2.36 8.49
CA TYR A 82 5.80 -1.07 7.94
C TYR A 82 5.00 -0.65 6.71
N GLN A 83 4.57 0.61 6.69
CA GLN A 83 4.06 1.29 5.50
C GLN A 83 5.00 2.44 5.13
N TYR A 84 5.56 2.38 3.93
CA TYR A 84 6.40 3.43 3.36
C TYR A 84 5.60 4.21 2.34
N ILE A 85 5.50 5.52 2.53
CA ILE A 85 4.86 6.44 1.58
C ILE A 85 5.97 7.20 0.88
N GLU A 86 6.22 6.83 -0.38
CA GLU A 86 7.23 7.45 -1.21
C GLU A 86 6.73 8.72 -1.90
N MET A 87 7.60 9.37 -2.68
CA MET A 87 7.27 10.59 -3.41
C MET A 87 6.01 10.42 -4.26
N ASN A 88 5.06 11.34 -4.11
CA ASN A 88 3.74 11.34 -4.77
C ASN A 88 2.86 10.11 -4.46
N GLY A 89 3.26 9.24 -3.52
CA GLY A 89 2.39 8.21 -2.95
C GLY A 89 1.44 8.82 -1.91
N THR A 90 0.25 8.23 -1.77
CA THR A 90 -0.75 8.70 -0.80
C THR A 90 -1.28 7.55 0.07
N ALA A 91 -1.21 7.71 1.39
CA ALA A 91 -1.93 6.85 2.34
C ALA A 91 -3.11 7.58 2.97
N GLU A 92 -4.26 6.92 3.06
CA GLU A 92 -5.47 7.49 3.65
C GLU A 92 -6.05 6.57 4.72
N TYR A 93 -6.53 7.15 5.81
CA TYR A 93 -7.25 6.44 6.88
C TYR A 93 -6.48 5.26 7.48
N SER A 94 -5.15 5.36 7.53
CA SER A 94 -4.33 4.31 8.11
C SER A 94 -4.52 4.23 9.62
N VAL A 95 -4.60 3.03 10.17
CA VAL A 95 -4.69 2.76 11.62
C VAL A 95 -3.45 1.98 12.03
N LEU A 96 -2.71 2.52 13.00
CA LEU A 96 -1.43 1.96 13.45
C LEU A 96 -1.59 1.35 14.84
N ASN A 97 -1.92 0.07 14.90
CA ASN A 97 -1.96 -0.77 16.11
C ASN A 97 -0.57 -1.37 16.36
N ASP A 98 0.42 -0.52 16.68
CA ASP A 98 1.87 -0.79 16.60
C ASP A 98 2.44 -0.68 15.16
N GLY A 99 3.77 -0.71 15.03
CA GLY A 99 4.47 -0.60 13.75
C GLY A 99 4.66 0.85 13.29
N TYR A 100 4.96 1.03 12.00
CA TYR A 100 5.45 2.29 11.48
C TYR A 100 4.76 2.71 10.18
N GLN A 101 4.36 3.98 10.12
CA GLN A 101 4.06 4.67 8.88
C GLN A 101 5.16 5.71 8.64
N ILE A 102 5.90 5.54 7.54
CA ILE A 102 7.10 6.31 7.22
C ILE A 102 6.83 7.12 5.95
N VAL A 103 6.73 8.43 6.10
CA VAL A 103 6.43 9.36 5.01
C VAL A 103 7.71 10.02 4.52
N GLN A 104 8.12 9.65 3.31
CA GLN A 104 9.28 10.22 2.64
C GLN A 104 8.95 11.59 2.03
N MET A 105 9.97 12.30 1.52
CA MET A 105 9.77 13.61 0.89
C MET A 105 8.80 13.54 -0.28
N GLY A 106 7.77 14.39 -0.25
CA GLY A 106 6.72 14.42 -1.28
C GLY A 106 5.65 13.34 -1.15
N GLY A 107 5.74 12.45 -0.15
CA GLY A 107 4.65 11.57 0.23
C GLY A 107 3.53 12.31 0.95
N ALA A 108 2.32 11.79 0.85
CA ALA A 108 1.14 12.36 1.51
C ALA A 108 0.46 11.31 2.41
N VAL A 109 0.05 11.76 3.59
CA VAL A 109 -0.78 10.96 4.49
C VAL A 109 -1.99 11.78 4.91
N ASN A 110 -3.16 11.13 4.95
CA ASN A 110 -4.40 11.76 5.37
C ASN A 110 -5.07 10.89 6.45
N GLN A 111 -5.48 11.53 7.55
CA GLN A 111 -6.25 10.92 8.64
C GLN A 111 -5.64 9.61 9.19
N THR A 112 -4.40 9.68 9.68
CA THR A 112 -3.76 8.55 10.37
C THR A 112 -4.17 8.46 11.84
N THR A 113 -4.61 7.28 12.28
CA THR A 113 -4.94 6.97 13.69
C THR A 113 -3.80 6.20 14.34
N LEU A 114 -3.33 6.63 15.51
CA LEU A 114 -2.23 6.00 16.24
C LEU A 114 -2.75 5.28 17.49
N ASN A 115 -2.65 3.94 17.48
CA ASN A 115 -2.92 3.06 18.61
C ASN A 115 -1.61 2.37 19.02
N ASN A 116 -0.63 3.15 19.49
CA ASN A 116 0.74 2.75 19.86
C ASN A 116 1.75 2.60 18.71
N GLY A 117 1.35 2.76 17.44
CA GLY A 117 2.32 2.84 16.35
C GLY A 117 2.96 4.22 16.19
N VAL A 118 3.88 4.33 15.24
CA VAL A 118 4.69 5.53 14.99
C VAL A 118 4.45 6.07 13.59
N LEU A 119 4.03 7.34 13.52
CA LEU A 119 4.07 8.12 12.29
C LEU A 119 5.38 8.91 12.25
N GLN A 120 6.22 8.64 11.26
CA GLN A 120 7.47 9.36 11.02
C GLN A 120 7.42 10.10 9.69
N VAL A 121 7.66 11.42 9.72
CA VAL A 121 7.56 12.29 8.55
C VAL A 121 8.88 12.98 8.25
N TYR A 122 9.44 12.73 7.05
CA TYR A 122 10.70 13.30 6.59
C TYR A 122 10.53 14.45 5.58
N GLY A 123 9.31 14.74 5.13
CA GLY A 123 9.00 15.87 4.24
C GLY A 123 7.63 15.76 3.58
N ALA A 124 6.59 15.49 4.37
CA ALA A 124 5.23 15.34 3.85
C ALA A 124 4.64 16.69 3.44
N ARG A 125 3.83 16.66 2.37
CA ARG A 125 2.83 17.70 2.15
C ARG A 125 1.62 17.32 2.99
N LEU A 126 1.28 18.12 4.00
CA LEU A 126 -0.02 18.01 4.66
C LEU A 126 -1.08 18.37 3.62
N ALA A 127 -1.95 17.41 3.29
CA ALA A 127 -3.17 17.74 2.56
C ALA A 127 -4.05 18.61 3.48
N PRO A 128 -4.68 19.68 2.96
CA PRO A 128 -5.54 20.57 3.75
C PRO A 128 -6.80 19.87 4.28
#